data_AF-A0A7K9FPI1-F1
#
_entry.id   AF-A0A7K9FPI1-F1
#
_cell.length_a   1.000
_cell.length_b   1.000
_cell.length_c   1.000
_cell.angle_alpha   90.00
_cell.angle_beta   90.00
_cell.angle_gamma   90.00
#
_symmetry.space_group_name_H-M   'P 1'
#
loop_
_entity.id
_entity.type
_entity.pdbx_description
1 polymer ?
#
loop_
_entity_poly.entity_id
_entity_poly.type
_entity_poly.pdbx_seq_one_letter_code
_entity_poly.pdbx_strand_id
1 'polypeptide(L)'
;QILVLVQNPKDTAVSYYHFYNMPVLPSFASWDNYVSSLYAVAWGSYFDHLVEWNKYIDHERIMVISYEQLKEDQILGMKRIAAFFGFSLCEEDFPRIAKATSFQLL
;
A
#
# COMPACT_ATOMS: atom_id res chain seq x y z
N GLN A 1 2.21 -6.75 -16.06
CA GLN A 1 2.74 -6.98 -14.70
C GLN A 1 1.91 -6.14 -13.74
N ILE A 2 1.62 -6.63 -12.54
CA ILE A 2 0.85 -5.91 -11.53
C ILE A 2 1.62 -5.98 -10.21
N LEU A 3 1.82 -4.83 -9.58
CA LEU A 3 2.36 -4.72 -8.23
C LEU A 3 1.19 -4.53 -7.26
N VAL A 4 1.06 -5.44 -6.29
CA VAL A 4 0.05 -5.37 -5.24
C VAL A 4 0.74 -4.93 -3.96
N LEU A 5 0.38 -3.75 -3.46
CA LEU A 5 0.83 -3.25 -2.18
C LEU A 5 -0.11 -3.75 -1.10
N VAL A 6 0.44 -4.43 -0.10
CA VAL A 6 -0.30 -4.85 1.10
C VAL A 6 0.24 -4.13 2.32
N GLN A 7 -0.62 -3.86 3.29
CA GLN A 7 -0.24 -3.27 4.57
C GLN A 7 -0.94 -4.04 5.69
N ASN A 8 -0.37 -4.00 6.90
CA ASN A 8 -1.02 -4.52 8.08
C ASN A 8 -2.48 -3.98 8.18
N PRO A 9 -3.51 -4.85 8.23
CA PRO A 9 -4.91 -4.42 8.25
C PRO A 9 -5.26 -3.43 9.37
N LYS A 10 -4.56 -3.50 10.51
CA LYS A 10 -4.77 -2.56 11.63
C LYS A 10 -4.30 -1.15 11.26
N ASP A 11 -3.14 -1.05 10.65
CA ASP A 11 -2.57 0.23 10.22
C ASP A 11 -3.36 0.80 9.04
N THR A 12 -3.81 -0.06 8.12
CA THR A 12 -4.72 0.31 7.03
C THR A 12 -6.04 0.86 7.58
N ALA A 13 -6.65 0.20 8.57
CA ALA A 13 -7.89 0.65 9.18
C ALA A 13 -7.74 2.06 9.79
N VAL A 14 -6.66 2.32 10.53
CA VAL A 14 -6.40 3.64 11.14
C VAL A 14 -6.17 4.70 10.06
N SER A 15 -5.32 4.43 9.08
CA SER A 15 -5.04 5.35 7.97
C SER A 15 -6.33 5.76 7.25
N TYR A 16 -7.19 4.78 7.00
CA TYR A 16 -8.40 4.96 6.22
C TYR A 16 -9.52 5.68 7.00
N TYR A 17 -9.59 5.51 8.33
CA TYR A 17 -10.43 6.35 9.19
C TYR A 17 -10.04 7.83 9.12
N HIS A 18 -8.75 8.14 9.18
CA HIS A 18 -8.26 9.51 9.06
C HIS A 18 -8.52 10.08 7.67
N PHE A 19 -8.41 9.25 6.62
CA PHE A 19 -8.74 9.64 5.25
C PHE A 19 -10.22 10.04 5.11
N TYR A 20 -11.16 9.27 5.65
CA TYR A 20 -12.59 9.62 5.65
C TYR A 20 -12.93 10.89 6.43
N ASN A 21 -12.10 11.26 7.40
CA ASN A 21 -12.27 12.50 8.15
C ASN A 21 -11.68 13.73 7.43
N MET A 22 -11.18 13.58 6.19
CA MET A 22 -10.85 14.70 5.34
C MET A 22 -12.13 15.41 4.84
N PRO A 23 -12.10 16.74 4.60
CA PRO A 23 -13.30 17.54 4.31
C PRO A 23 -14.09 17.13 3.06
N VAL A 24 -13.49 16.31 2.20
CA VAL A 24 -14.04 15.92 0.89
C VAL A 24 -14.79 14.59 0.93
N LEU A 25 -14.84 13.91 2.08
CA LEU A 25 -15.49 12.61 2.24
C LEU A 25 -16.56 12.63 3.34
N PRO A 26 -17.55 11.72 3.28
CA PRO A 26 -18.45 11.48 4.40
C PRO A 26 -17.64 11.00 5.60
N SER A 27 -17.66 11.77 6.68
CA SER A 27 -16.95 11.42 7.91
C SER A 27 -17.74 10.42 8.75
N PHE A 28 -17.01 9.63 9.55
CA PHE A 28 -17.62 8.80 10.58
C PHE A 28 -17.77 9.61 11.86
N ALA A 29 -18.90 9.44 12.56
CA ALA A 29 -19.13 10.16 13.81
C ALA A 29 -18.18 9.72 14.94
N SER A 30 -17.63 8.50 14.89
CA SER A 30 -16.66 7.98 15.85
C SER A 30 -15.82 6.85 15.25
N TRP A 31 -14.72 6.51 15.92
CA TRP A 31 -13.90 5.34 15.60
C TRP A 31 -14.71 4.03 15.66
N ASP A 32 -15.55 3.86 16.68
CA ASP A 32 -16.36 2.64 16.85
C ASP A 32 -17.38 2.45 15.72
N ASN A 33 -17.97 3.55 15.24
CA ASN A 33 -18.88 3.52 14.09
C ASN A 33 -18.14 3.13 12.81
N TYR A 34 -16.91 3.62 12.64
CA TYR A 34 -16.05 3.23 11.53
C TYR A 34 -15.65 1.75 11.62
N VAL A 35 -15.18 1.28 12.77
CA VAL A 35 -14.75 -0.12 12.94
C VAL A 35 -15.92 -1.08 12.67
N SER A 36 -17.12 -0.73 13.12
CA SER A 36 -18.34 -1.51 12.86
C SER A 36 -18.70 -1.59 11.37
N SER A 37 -18.23 -0.63 10.55
CA SER A 37 -18.49 -0.55 9.12
C SER A 37 -17.28 -0.90 8.24
N LEU A 38 -16.15 -1.35 8.82
CA LEU A 38 -14.92 -1.71 8.10
C LEU A 38 -15.11 -2.70 6.94
N TYR A 39 -16.15 -3.54 7.01
CA TYR A 39 -16.46 -4.53 5.97
C TYR A 39 -17.34 -3.98 4.84
N ALA A 40 -17.93 -2.79 5.01
CA ALA A 40 -18.91 -2.18 4.10
C ALA A 40 -18.46 -0.78 3.63
N VAL A 41 -17.17 -0.48 3.69
CA VAL A 41 -16.60 0.79 3.21
C VAL A 41 -16.67 0.91 1.68
N ALA A 42 -16.49 2.11 1.14
CA ALA A 42 -16.74 2.45 -0.27
C ALA A 42 -15.99 1.58 -1.30
N TRP A 43 -14.83 1.03 -0.94
CA TRP A 43 -14.03 0.14 -1.80
C TRP A 43 -14.10 -1.34 -1.39
N GLY A 44 -15.07 -1.70 -0.55
CA GLY A 44 -15.29 -3.06 -0.07
C GLY A 44 -14.36 -3.48 1.08
N SER A 45 -14.50 -4.73 1.50
CA SER A 45 -13.70 -5.32 2.57
C SER A 45 -12.24 -5.47 2.15
N TYR A 46 -11.32 -4.89 2.94
CA TYR A 46 -9.89 -5.08 2.73
C TYR A 46 -9.47 -6.56 2.83
N PHE A 47 -10.15 -7.35 3.67
CA PHE A 47 -9.88 -8.78 3.78
C PHE A 47 -10.26 -9.53 2.50
N ASP A 48 -11.36 -9.16 1.85
CA ASP A 48 -11.79 -9.78 0.60
C ASP A 48 -10.77 -9.46 -0.51
N HIS A 49 -10.23 -8.24 -0.51
CA HIS A 49 -9.14 -7.84 -1.41
C HIS A 49 -7.88 -8.71 -1.20
N LEU A 50 -7.46 -8.93 0.06
CA LEU A 50 -6.32 -9.79 0.37
C LEU A 50 -6.56 -11.24 -0.06
N VAL A 51 -7.75 -11.79 0.22
CA VAL A 51 -8.12 -13.16 -0.17
C VAL A 51 -8.13 -13.33 -1.68
N GLU A 52 -8.65 -12.34 -2.42
CA GLU A 52 -8.68 -12.39 -3.88
C GLU A 52 -7.26 -12.38 -4.47
N TRP A 53 -6.39 -11.47 -4.01
CA TRP A 53 -5.01 -11.40 -4.50
C TRP A 53 -4.16 -12.59 -4.10
N ASN A 54 -4.43 -13.20 -2.94
CA ASN A 54 -3.73 -14.40 -2.50
C ASN A 54 -3.86 -15.56 -3.50
N LYS A 55 -4.94 -15.60 -4.31
CA LYS A 55 -5.11 -16.60 -5.38
C LYS A 55 -4.06 -16.49 -6.50
N TYR A 56 -3.42 -15.33 -6.61
CA TYR A 56 -2.47 -15.01 -7.67
C TYR A 56 -1.05 -14.72 -7.16
N ILE A 57 -0.77 -15.00 -5.88
CA ILE A 57 0.51 -14.63 -5.25
C ILE A 57 1.73 -15.28 -5.93
N ASP A 58 1.55 -16.48 -6.50
CA ASP A 58 2.59 -17.22 -7.20
C ASP A 58 2.59 -16.97 -8.73
N HIS A 59 1.70 -16.12 -9.25
CA HIS A 59 1.63 -15.83 -10.67
C HIS A 59 2.80 -14.92 -11.08
N GLU A 60 3.63 -15.32 -12.05
CA GLU A 60 4.86 -14.62 -12.49
C GLU A 60 4.69 -13.11 -12.82
N ARG A 61 3.52 -12.72 -13.34
CA ARG A 61 3.16 -11.33 -13.65
C ARG A 61 2.63 -10.52 -12.47
N ILE A 62 2.58 -11.08 -11.26
CA ILE A 62 2.11 -10.45 -10.03
C ILE A 62 3.28 -10.39 -9.04
N MET A 63 3.50 -9.22 -8.46
CA MET A 63 4.43 -9.05 -7.34
C MET A 63 3.65 -8.49 -6.16
N VAL A 64 3.71 -9.18 -5.04
CA VAL A 64 3.22 -8.67 -3.76
C VAL A 64 4.39 -8.06 -2.99
N ILE A 65 4.22 -6.83 -2.51
CA ILE A 65 5.16 -6.18 -1.60
C ILE A 65 4.39 -5.56 -0.45
N SER A 66 4.94 -5.64 0.76
CA SER A 66 4.30 -4.99 1.91
C SER A 66 4.81 -3.56 2.11
N TYR A 67 3.96 -2.70 2.64
CA TYR A 67 4.31 -1.34 3.03
C TYR A 67 5.44 -1.34 4.08
N GLU A 68 5.42 -2.31 4.99
CA GLU A 68 6.43 -2.48 6.03
C GLU A 68 7.79 -2.83 5.44
N GLN A 69 7.85 -3.69 4.42
CA GLN A 69 9.09 -3.98 3.68
C GLN A 69 9.65 -2.72 3.01
N LEU A 70 8.78 -1.90 2.39
CA LEU A 70 9.19 -0.63 1.78
C LEU A 70 9.66 0.40 2.81
N LYS A 71 9.09 0.37 4.02
CA LYS A 71 9.49 1.25 5.12
C LYS A 71 10.79 0.82 5.78
N GLU A 72 11.03 -0.48 5.88
CA GLU A 72 12.23 -1.06 6.50
C GLU A 72 13.47 -0.87 5.60
N ASP A 73 13.37 -1.21 4.32
CA ASP A 73 14.43 -0.98 3.34
C ASP A 73 13.84 -0.51 2.01
N GLN A 74 13.69 0.81 1.90
CA GLN A 74 13.10 1.46 0.74
C GLN A 74 13.91 1.21 -0.53
N ILE A 75 15.25 1.20 -0.44
CA ILE A 75 16.13 1.03 -1.62
C ILE A 75 16.03 -0.40 -2.14
N LEU A 76 16.09 -1.39 -1.27
CA LEU A 76 15.91 -2.79 -1.66
C LEU A 76 14.52 -3.03 -2.27
N GLY A 77 13.48 -2.43 -1.66
CA GLY A 77 12.13 -2.47 -2.19
C GLY A 77 12.03 -1.88 -3.61
N MET A 78 12.62 -0.71 -3.84
CA MET A 78 12.67 -0.08 -5.16
C MET A 78 13.43 -0.93 -6.18
N LYS A 79 14.54 -1.56 -5.80
CA LYS A 79 15.29 -2.47 -6.69
C LYS A 79 14.45 -3.67 -7.11
N ARG A 80 13.70 -4.27 -6.18
CA ARG A 80 12.77 -5.38 -6.48
C ARG A 80 11.68 -4.95 -7.45
N ILE A 81 11.09 -3.78 -7.23
CA ILE A 81 10.05 -3.21 -8.11
C ILE A 81 10.63 -2.95 -9.51
N ALA A 82 11.82 -2.34 -9.60
CA ALA A 82 12.48 -2.05 -10.86
C ALA A 82 12.77 -3.34 -11.66
N ALA A 83 13.32 -4.37 -10.99
CA ALA A 83 13.57 -5.66 -11.60
C ALA A 83 12.28 -6.33 -12.10
N PHE A 84 11.20 -6.30 -11.30
CA PHE A 84 9.92 -6.88 -11.66
C PHE A 84 9.29 -6.25 -12.91
N PHE A 85 9.38 -4.91 -13.04
CA PHE A 85 8.88 -4.20 -14.23
C PHE A 85 9.89 -4.15 -15.39
N GLY A 86 11.09 -4.69 -15.22
CA GLY A 86 12.15 -4.67 -16.24
C GLY A 86 12.76 -3.27 -16.47
N PHE A 87 12.72 -2.40 -15.47
CA PHE A 87 13.37 -1.08 -15.55
C PHE A 87 14.88 -1.22 -15.39
N SER A 88 15.63 -0.57 -16.29
CA SER A 88 17.09 -0.46 -16.22
C SER A 88 17.46 0.86 -15.56
N LEU A 89 17.83 0.82 -14.28
CA LEU A 89 18.26 1.97 -13.48
C LEU A 89 19.70 1.77 -12.99
N CYS A 90 20.44 2.87 -12.84
CA CYS A 90 21.77 2.84 -12.24
C CYS A 90 21.68 2.83 -10.71
N GLU A 91 22.72 2.35 -10.03
CA GLU A 91 22.76 2.32 -8.55
C GLU A 91 22.58 3.70 -7.90
N GLU A 92 23.01 4.76 -8.59
CA GLU A 92 22.86 6.16 -8.18
C GLU A 92 21.43 6.71 -8.32
N ASP A 93 20.56 6.08 -9.11
CA ASP A 93 19.17 6.49 -9.25
C ASP A 93 18.35 6.20 -7.98
N PHE A 94 18.62 5.08 -7.30
CA PHE A 94 17.80 4.65 -6.17
C PHE A 94 17.83 5.65 -5.00
N PRO A 95 18.99 6.16 -4.54
CA PRO A 95 19.01 7.20 -3.50
C PRO A 95 18.29 8.49 -3.91
N ARG A 96 18.40 8.88 -5.19
CA ARG A 96 17.74 10.06 -5.74
C ARG A 96 16.21 9.91 -5.72
N ILE A 97 15.71 8.76 -6.18
CA ILE A 97 14.27 8.45 -6.19
C ILE A 97 13.76 8.33 -4.75
N ALA A 98 14.45 7.59 -3.87
CA ALA A 98 14.07 7.45 -2.47
C ALA A 98 13.92 8.80 -1.75
N LYS A 99 14.85 9.73 -2.00
CA LYS A 99 14.73 11.11 -1.51
C LYS A 99 13.49 11.79 -2.08
N ALA A 100 13.31 11.78 -3.40
CA ALA A 100 12.18 12.44 -4.07
C ALA A 100 10.80 11.90 -3.65
N THR A 101 10.71 10.63 -3.24
CA THR A 101 9.48 9.98 -2.78
C THR A 101 9.39 9.86 -1.26
N SER A 102 10.23 10.58 -0.51
CA SER A 102 10.20 10.53 0.95
C SER A 102 8.99 11.27 1.50
N PHE A 103 8.43 10.76 2.59
CA PHE A 103 7.27 11.37 3.24
C PHE A 103 7.50 12.82 3.69
N GLN A 104 8.75 13.22 3.97
CA GLN A 104 9.07 14.59 4.37
C GLN A 104 9.03 15.61 3.23
N LEU A 105 9.08 15.14 1.98
CA LEU A 105 9.10 15.98 0.78
C LEU A 105 7.74 16.00 0.05
N LEU A 106 6.76 15.22 0.53
CA LEU A 106 5.38 15.16 0.04
C LEU A 106 4.45 15.86 1.04
#